data_AF-A0A497YS44-F1
#
_entry.id   AF-A0A497YS44-F1
#
_cell.length_a   1.000
_cell.length_b   1.000
_cell.length_c   1.000
_cell.angle_alpha   90.00
_cell.angle_beta   90.00
_cell.angle_gamma   90.00
#
_symmetry.space_group_name_H-M   'P 1'
#
loop_
_entity.id
_entity.type
_entity.pdbx_description
1 polymer ?
#
loop_
_entity_poly.entity_id
_entity_poly.type
_entity_poly.pdbx_seq_one_letter_code
_entity_poly.pdbx_strand_id
1 'polypeptide(L)'
;MSDLVITGIPESVWGTLLSDAAESNLSVEDYARQLVCDAAARAILAKSHDISAAQLQDNLSAFLRIAESQPIFIHDELGRRFALISFSEFERLTGTSENADN
;
A
#
# COMPACT_ATOMS: atom_id res chain seq x y z
N MET A 1 -0.79 -13.07 13.87
CA MET A 1 0.52 -12.74 13.29
C MET A 1 1.56 -12.99 14.37
N SER A 2 2.60 -13.77 14.11
CA SER A 2 3.74 -13.94 15.02
C SER A 2 4.57 -12.66 15.05
N ASP A 3 5.14 -12.31 16.21
CA ASP A 3 6.04 -11.17 16.34
C ASP A 3 7.25 -11.35 15.42
N LEU A 4 7.41 -10.44 14.47
CA LEU A 4 8.57 -10.40 13.58
C LEU A 4 9.69 -9.66 14.29
N VAL A 5 10.74 -10.37 14.68
CA VAL A 5 11.93 -9.77 15.28
C VAL A 5 13.02 -9.63 14.23
N ILE A 6 13.40 -8.40 13.92
CA ILE A 6 14.52 -8.08 13.02
C ILE A 6 15.72 -7.72 13.91
N THR A 7 16.83 -8.43 13.74
CA THR A 7 18.07 -8.21 14.51
C THR A 7 19.22 -7.83 13.60
N GLY A 8 20.28 -7.25 14.17
CA GLY A 8 21.49 -6.90 13.42
C GLY A 8 21.30 -5.75 12.41
N ILE A 9 20.37 -4.83 12.68
CA ILE A 9 20.15 -3.65 11.83
C ILE A 9 21.39 -2.75 11.91
N PRO A 10 22.03 -2.40 10.78
CA PRO A 10 23.14 -1.45 10.77
C PRO A 10 22.75 -0.10 11.38
N GLU A 11 23.66 0.56 12.11
CA GLU A 11 23.39 1.83 12.80
C GLU A 11 22.90 2.93 11.85
N SER A 12 23.44 2.98 10.62
CA SER A 12 22.97 3.91 9.59
C SER A 12 21.50 3.68 9.21
N VAL A 13 21.09 2.43 9.05
CA VAL A 13 19.70 2.07 8.74
C VAL A 13 18.79 2.38 9.94
N TRP A 14 19.27 2.11 11.15
CA TRP A 14 18.52 2.42 12.38
C TRP A 14 18.30 3.94 12.54
N GLY A 15 19.32 4.75 12.26
CA GLY A 15 19.21 6.21 12.27
C GLY A 15 18.18 6.73 11.27
N THR A 16 18.17 6.20 10.04
CA THR A 16 17.15 6.53 9.04
C THR A 16 15.75 6.13 9.48
N LEU A 17 15.56 4.92 10.02
CA LEU A 17 14.26 4.46 10.52
C LEU A 17 13.71 5.37 11.62
N LEU A 18 14.56 5.85 12.53
CA LEU A 18 14.16 6.80 13.58
C LEU A 18 13.71 8.14 13.01
N SER A 19 14.48 8.68 12.05
CA SER A 19 14.17 9.97 11.42
C SER A 19 12.86 9.91 10.65
N ASP A 20 12.73 8.92 9.76
CA ASP A 20 11.59 8.82 8.84
C ASP A 20 10.29 8.45 9.58
N ALA A 21 10.40 7.66 10.66
CA ALA A 21 9.27 7.38 11.54
C ALA A 21 8.76 8.67 12.21
N ALA A 22 9.67 9.52 12.70
CA ALA A 22 9.31 10.81 13.30
C ALA A 22 8.67 11.76 12.29
N GLU A 23 9.21 11.85 11.07
CA GLU A 23 8.61 12.64 9.97
C GLU A 23 7.21 12.15 9.58
N SER A 24 7.00 10.83 9.65
CA SER A 24 5.72 10.19 9.37
C SER A 24 4.75 10.22 10.57
N ASN A 25 5.17 10.80 11.71
CA ASN A 25 4.42 10.80 12.97
C ASN A 25 4.00 9.38 13.43
N LEU A 26 4.90 8.41 13.26
CA LEU A 26 4.72 7.01 13.62
C LEU A 26 5.77 6.57 14.65
N SER A 27 5.48 5.50 15.37
CA SER A 27 6.52 4.78 16.10
C SER A 27 7.48 4.11 15.11
N VAL A 28 8.73 3.87 15.52
CA VAL A 28 9.70 3.14 14.69
C VAL A 28 9.18 1.76 14.31
N GLU A 29 8.49 1.08 15.23
CA GLU A 29 7.90 -0.23 15.01
C GLU A 29 6.79 -0.20 13.96
N ASP A 30 5.89 0.78 14.04
CA ASP A 30 4.80 0.93 13.08
C ASP A 30 5.32 1.35 11.70
N TYR A 31 6.32 2.23 11.66
CA TYR A 31 6.99 2.62 10.41
C TYR A 31 7.71 1.44 9.76
N ALA A 32 8.49 0.67 10.53
CA ALA A 32 9.14 -0.54 10.04
C ALA A 32 8.12 -1.58 9.55
N ARG A 33 7.01 -1.77 10.29
CA ARG A 33 5.90 -2.64 9.86
C ARG A 33 5.33 -2.16 8.53
N GLN A 34 5.08 -0.86 8.39
CA GLN A 34 4.59 -0.27 7.14
C GLN A 34 5.55 -0.55 5.98
N LEU A 35 6.86 -0.33 6.16
CA LEU A 35 7.86 -0.60 5.11
C LEU A 35 7.87 -2.06 4.67
N VAL A 36 7.82 -2.99 5.62
CA VAL A 36 7.80 -4.44 5.33
C VAL A 36 6.52 -4.82 4.59
N CYS A 37 5.37 -4.32 5.05
CA CYS A 37 4.09 -4.55 4.39
C CYS A 37 4.06 -3.98 2.97
N ASP A 38 4.57 -2.77 2.76
CA ASP A 38 4.63 -2.12 1.45
C ASP A 38 5.57 -2.88 0.50
N ALA A 39 6.72 -3.35 0.99
CA ALA A 39 7.63 -4.18 0.22
C ALA A 39 6.98 -5.53 -0.18
N ALA A 40 6.27 -6.17 0.75
CA ALA A 40 5.57 -7.43 0.47
C ALA A 40 4.46 -7.24 -0.58
N ALA A 41 3.65 -6.18 -0.46
CA ALA A 41 2.61 -5.87 -1.43
C ALA A 41 3.19 -5.59 -2.83
N ARG A 42 4.28 -4.81 -2.92
CA ARG A 42 4.98 -4.56 -4.20
C ARG A 42 5.54 -5.85 -4.80
N ALA A 43 6.09 -6.74 -3.98
CA ALA A 43 6.60 -8.03 -4.45
C ALA A 43 5.49 -8.95 -4.99
N ILE A 44 4.28 -8.88 -4.41
CA ILE A 44 3.11 -9.59 -4.93
C ILE A 44 2.72 -9.03 -6.30
N LEU A 45 2.60 -7.70 -6.43
CA LEU A 45 2.23 -7.03 -7.68
C LEU A 45 3.26 -7.21 -8.80
N ALA A 46 4.54 -7.36 -8.45
CA ALA A 46 5.58 -7.63 -9.43
C ALA A 46 5.47 -9.04 -10.05
N LYS A 47 4.86 -9.99 -9.34
CA LYS A 47 4.71 -11.39 -9.79
C LYS A 47 3.41 -11.63 -10.55
N SER A 48 2.36 -10.87 -10.21
CA SER A 48 1.03 -11.01 -10.80
C SER A 48 0.43 -9.64 -11.04
N HIS A 49 -0.16 -9.44 -12.23
CA HIS A 49 -0.87 -8.21 -12.56
C HIS A 49 -2.16 -8.04 -11.75
N ASP A 50 -2.73 -9.15 -11.27
CA ASP A 50 -3.98 -9.19 -10.49
C ASP A 50 -3.74 -9.90 -9.16
N ILE A 51 -4.38 -9.42 -8.08
CA ILE A 51 -4.32 -10.02 -6.74
C ILE A 51 -5.67 -10.60 -6.33
N SER A 52 -5.66 -11.61 -5.46
CA SER A 52 -6.88 -12.16 -4.86
C SER A 52 -7.48 -11.24 -3.79
N ALA A 53 -8.78 -11.34 -3.58
CA ALA A 53 -9.44 -10.67 -2.45
C ALA A 53 -8.83 -11.06 -1.10
N ALA A 54 -8.36 -12.31 -0.96
CA ALA A 54 -7.64 -12.77 0.23
C ALA A 54 -6.29 -12.05 0.39
N GLN A 55 -5.49 -11.95 -0.69
CA GLN A 55 -4.23 -11.21 -0.68
C GLN A 55 -4.45 -9.73 -0.32
N LEU A 56 -5.51 -9.12 -0.86
CA LEU A 56 -5.90 -7.76 -0.50
C LEU A 56 -6.19 -7.63 1.00
N GLN A 57 -6.95 -8.56 1.59
CA GLN A 57 -7.28 -8.52 3.01
C GLN A 57 -6.06 -8.69 3.92
N ASP A 58 -5.14 -9.58 3.55
CA ASP A 58 -3.93 -9.86 4.32
C ASP A 58 -3.00 -8.64 4.46
N ASN A 59 -3.08 -7.69 3.52
CA ASN A 59 -2.20 -6.51 3.49
C ASN A 59 -2.91 -5.24 3.00
N LEU A 60 -4.13 -5.03 3.48
CA LEU A 60 -5.04 -4.00 2.96
C LEU A 60 -4.42 -2.60 2.96
N SER A 61 -3.84 -2.17 4.08
CA SER A 61 -3.28 -0.82 4.20
C SER A 61 -2.14 -0.54 3.21
N ALA A 62 -1.31 -1.54 2.91
CA ALA A 62 -0.24 -1.38 1.93
C ALA A 62 -0.79 -1.25 0.51
N PHE A 63 -1.78 -2.08 0.15
CA PHE A 63 -2.42 -1.98 -1.16
C PHE A 63 -3.18 -0.66 -1.33
N LEU A 64 -3.85 -0.16 -0.29
CA LEU A 64 -4.46 1.18 -0.32
C LEU A 64 -3.42 2.27 -0.61
N ARG A 65 -2.29 2.27 0.10
CA ARG A 65 -1.20 3.24 -0.14
C ARG A 65 -0.63 3.14 -1.55
N ILE A 66 -0.46 1.94 -2.10
CA ILE A 66 0.02 1.75 -3.47
C ILE A 66 -1.02 2.26 -4.48
N ALA A 67 -2.30 2.03 -4.20
CA ALA A 67 -3.42 2.43 -5.04
C ALA A 67 -3.54 3.96 -5.22
N GLU A 68 -2.99 4.74 -4.29
CA GLU A 68 -2.85 6.20 -4.44
C GLU A 68 -1.99 6.60 -5.65
N SER A 69 -1.03 5.74 -6.04
CA SER A 69 -0.07 6.03 -7.10
C SER A 69 -0.30 5.23 -8.39
N GLN A 70 -0.97 4.08 -8.31
CA GLN A 70 -1.22 3.21 -9.46
C GLN A 70 -2.45 2.33 -9.25
N PRO A 71 -3.23 2.03 -10.30
CA PRO A 71 -4.34 1.08 -10.19
C PRO A 71 -3.89 -0.32 -9.74
N ILE A 72 -4.71 -0.96 -8.92
CA ILE A 72 -4.52 -2.35 -8.48
C ILE A 72 -5.73 -3.17 -8.93
N PHE A 73 -5.48 -4.25 -9.67
CA PHE A 73 -6.53 -5.14 -10.14
C PHE A 73 -6.72 -6.31 -9.19
N ILE A 74 -7.97 -6.59 -8.88
CA ILE A 74 -8.37 -7.63 -7.92
C ILE A 74 -9.29 -8.61 -8.64
N HIS A 75 -9.03 -9.90 -8.52
CA HIS A 75 -9.98 -10.93 -8.92
C HIS A 75 -10.66 -11.56 -7.69
N ASP A 76 -11.92 -11.93 -7.82
CA ASP A 76 -12.60 -12.74 -6.81
C ASP A 76 -12.67 -14.22 -7.19
N GLU A 77 -13.19 -15.03 -6.28
CA GLU A 77 -13.34 -16.48 -6.46
C GLU A 77 -14.30 -16.86 -7.59
N LEU A 78 -15.15 -15.93 -8.02
CA LEU A 78 -16.10 -16.10 -9.12
C LEU A 78 -15.54 -15.62 -10.47
N GLY A 79 -14.27 -15.17 -10.50
CA GLY A 79 -13.62 -14.65 -11.70
C GLY A 79 -14.02 -13.23 -12.08
N ARG A 80 -14.74 -12.50 -11.21
CA ARG A 80 -15.02 -11.07 -11.42
C ARG A 80 -13.76 -10.26 -11.15
N ARG A 81 -13.57 -9.20 -11.93
CA ARG A 81 -12.42 -8.31 -11.82
C ARG A 81 -12.85 -6.94 -11.33
N PHE A 82 -12.16 -6.44 -10.32
CA PHE A 82 -12.34 -5.15 -9.70
C PHE A 82 -11.05 -4.34 -9.82
N ALA A 83 -11.15 -3.03 -9.71
CA ALA A 83 -10.00 -2.13 -9.66
C ALA A 83 -10.08 -1.28 -8.39
N LEU A 84 -8.97 -1.22 -7.67
CA LEU A 84 -8.75 -0.27 -6.60
C LEU A 84 -7.89 0.87 -7.17
N ILE A 85 -8.43 2.08 -7.09
CA ILE A 85 -7.81 3.30 -7.63
C ILE A 85 -7.98 4.42 -6.61
N SER A 86 -7.13 5.45 -6.71
CA SER A 86 -7.30 6.68 -5.93
C SER A 86 -8.60 7.39 -6.29
N PHE A 87 -9.09 8.23 -5.39
CA PHE A 87 -10.28 9.04 -5.64
C PHE A 87 -10.08 10.00 -6.82
N SER A 88 -8.91 10.63 -6.93
CA SER A 88 -8.59 11.51 -8.05
C SER A 88 -8.61 10.78 -9.40
N GLU A 89 -8.15 9.52 -9.43
CA GLU A 89 -8.23 8.69 -10.63
C GLU A 89 -9.68 8.32 -10.96
N PHE A 90 -10.50 8.05 -9.94
CA PHE A 90 -11.94 7.85 -10.14
C PHE A 90 -12.61 9.09 -10.75
N GLU A 91 -12.39 10.28 -10.19
CA GLU A 91 -12.93 11.54 -10.72
C GLU A 91 -12.53 11.79 -12.17
N ARG A 92 -11.26 11.51 -12.51
CA ARG A 92 -10.73 11.61 -13.88
C ARG A 92 -11.46 10.68 -14.85
N LEU A 93 -11.78 9.47 -14.42
CA LEU A 93 -12.45 8.46 -15.25
C LEU A 93 -13.95 8.72 -15.41
N THR A 94 -14.61 9.22 -14.37
CA THR A 94 -16.06 9.45 -14.38
C THR A 94 -16.45 10.86 -14.82
N GLY A 95 -15.48 11.76 -14.98
CA GLY A 95 -15.74 13.15 -15.38
C GLY A 95 -16.44 13.97 -14.30
N THR A 96 -16.37 13.54 -13.04
CA THR A 96 -16.99 14.23 -11.89
C THR A 96 -16.14 15.38 -11.36
N SER A 97 -15.18 15.88 -12.15
CA SER A 97 -14.53 17.16 -11.88
C SER A 97 -15.61 18.23 -12.01
N GLU A 98 -16.21 18.61 -10.88
CA GLU A 98 -17.22 19.64 -10.82
C GLU A 98 -16.75 20.88 -11.61
N ASN A 99 -17.66 21.41 -12.41
CA ASN A 99 -17.65 22.79 -12.86
C ASN A 99 -17.68 23.69 -11.61
N ALA A 100 -16.53 23.87 -10.96
CA ALA A 100 -16.31 24.86 -9.92
C ALA A 100 -15.75 26.13 -10.56
N ASP A 101 -16.46 26.68 -11.55
CA ASP A 101 -16.27 28.02 -12.08
C ASP A 101 -17.60 28.48 -12.69
N ASN A 102 -18.43 29.12 -11.88
CA ASN A 102 -19.52 29.99 -12.33
C ASN A 102 -19.77 31.09 -11.29
#